data_AF-A0A4V1AWE7-F1
#
_entry.id   AF-A0A4V1AWE7-F1
#
_cell.length_a   1.000
_cell.length_b   1.000
_cell.length_c   1.000
_cell.angle_alpha   90.00
_cell.angle_beta   90.00
_cell.angle_gamma   90.00
#
_symmetry.space_group_name_H-M   'P 1'
#
loop_
_entity.id
_entity.type
_entity.pdbx_description
1 polymer ?
#
loop_
_entity_poly.entity_id
_entity_poly.type
_entity_poly.pdbx_seq_one_letter_code
_entity_poly.pdbx_strand_id
1 'polypeptide(L)' 'MKKIIVFLCLFLPLTALADYHGRVVGISDGDTLTLLTSVKEQIKVRLSGADTPEGGQPYSRLLDGNCLVQSNDVGHDYV' A
#
# COMPACT_ATOMS: atom_id res chain seq x y z
N MET A 1 -30.20 24.24 -29.24
CA MET A 1 -30.29 23.70 -27.86
C MET A 1 -29.65 22.31 -27.72
N LYS A 2 -29.77 21.38 -28.69
CA LYS A 2 -29.15 20.04 -28.60
C LYS A 2 -27.61 20.02 -28.53
N LYS A 3 -26.92 20.95 -29.21
CA LYS A 3 -25.45 21.04 -29.20
C LYS A 3 -24.86 21.47 -27.84
N ILE A 4 -25.62 22.23 -27.05
CA ILE A 4 -25.22 22.69 -25.72
C ILE A 4 -25.22 21.51 -24.73
N ILE A 5 -26.20 20.60 -24.85
CA ILE A 5 -26.26 19.38 -24.04
C ILE A 5 -25.05 18.47 -24.33
N VAL A 6 -24.67 18.33 -25.61
CA VAL A 6 -23.49 17.54 -26.00
C VAL A 6 -22.20 18.16 -25.46
N PHE A 7 -22.07 19.48 -25.54
CA PHE A 7 -20.90 20.19 -25.01
C PHE A 7 -20.80 20.09 -23.48
N LEU A 8 -21.93 20.13 -22.77
CA LEU A 8 -21.98 20.00 -21.31
C LEU A 8 -21.62 18.58 -20.84
N CYS A 9 -22.05 17.54 -21.55
CA CYS A 9 -21.66 16.15 -21.25
C CYS A 9 -20.17 15.90 -21.49
N LEU A 10 -19.57 16.56 -22.49
CA LEU A 10 -18.16 16.36 -22.85
C LEU A 10 -17.20 16.93 -21.80
N PHE A 11 -17.65 17.92 -21.02
CA PHE A 11 -16.83 18.63 -20.04
C PHE A 11 -17.08 18.20 -18.58
N LEU A 12 -17.72 17.06 -18.33
CA LEU A 12 -17.92 16.56 -16.97
C LEU A 12 -16.84 15.52 -16.62
N PRO A 13 -15.70 15.90 -16.00
CA PRO A 13 -14.74 14.93 -15.51
C PRO A 13 -15.34 14.26 -14.26
N LEU A 14 -15.52 12.94 -14.32
CA LEU A 14 -15.90 12.14 -13.16
C LEU A 14 -14.62 11.76 -12.40
N THR A 15 -14.12 12.67 -11.56
CA THR A 15 -13.01 12.35 -10.66
C THR A 15 -13.52 11.48 -9.52
N ALA A 16 -13.29 10.17 -9.61
CA ALA A 16 -13.53 9.25 -8.50
C ALA A 16 -12.27 9.18 -7.63
N LEU A 17 -12.25 9.94 -6.53
CA LEU A 17 -11.32 9.71 -5.43
C LEU A 17 -11.99 8.71 -4.48
N ALA A 18 -11.41 7.52 -4.35
CA ALA A 18 -11.91 6.48 -3.47
C ALA A 18 -10.95 6.32 -2.28
N ASP A 19 -11.29 6.97 -1.17
CA ASP A 19 -10.62 6.75 0.10
C ASP A 19 -11.27 5.57 0.83
N TYR A 20 -10.46 4.60 1.23
CA TYR A 20 -10.93 3.43 1.97
C TYR A 20 -10.75 3.64 3.47
N HIS A 21 -11.85 3.59 4.21
CA HIS A 21 -11.87 3.64 5.66
C HIS A 21 -12.28 2.30 6.24
N GLY A 22 -11.52 1.80 7.21
CA GLY A 22 -11.78 0.51 7.82
C GLY A 22 -10.76 0.16 8.89
N ARG A 23 -11.03 -0.93 9.61
CA ARG A 23 -10.12 -1.46 10.63
C ARG A 23 -9.12 -2.41 9.96
N VAL A 24 -7.83 -2.21 10.18
CA VAL A 24 -6.83 -3.22 9.76
C VAL A 24 -7.03 -4.47 10.60
N VAL A 25 -7.30 -5.59 9.94
CA VAL A 25 -7.55 -6.89 10.58
C VAL A 25 -6.43 -7.89 10.38
N GLY A 26 -5.52 -7.62 9.44
CA GLY A 26 -4.34 -8.45 9.22
C GLY A 26 -3.29 -7.74 8.37
N ILE A 27 -2.04 -8.16 8.54
CA ILE A 27 -0.89 -7.77 7.71
C ILE A 27 -0.40 -9.07 7.09
N SER A 28 -0.40 -9.15 5.76
CA SER A 28 0.00 -10.35 5.02
C SER A 28 1.50 -10.37 4.73
N ASP A 29 2.04 -9.21 4.34
CA ASP A 29 3.45 -9.01 3.99
C ASP A 29 3.87 -7.60 4.42
N GLY A 30 5.15 -7.25 4.26
CA GLY A 30 5.67 -5.93 4.65
C GLY A 30 5.01 -4.74 3.92
N ASP A 31 4.39 -4.97 2.76
CA ASP A 31 3.68 -3.96 1.96
C ASP A 31 2.18 -4.22 1.80
N THR A 32 1.65 -5.32 2.33
CA THR A 32 0.29 -5.78 2.05
C THR A 32 -0.53 -5.96 3.32
N LEU A 33 -1.66 -5.25 3.41
CA LEU A 33 -2.57 -5.29 4.55
C LEU A 33 -4.00 -5.63 4.16
N THR A 34 -4.77 -6.14 5.12
CA THR A 34 -6.20 -6.44 4.97
C THR A 34 -7.02 -5.50 5.84
N LEU A 35 -7.89 -4.73 5.20
CA LEU A 35 -8.80 -3.77 5.80
C LEU A 35 -10.20 -4.38 5.89
N LEU A 36 -10.84 -4.26 7.04
CA LEU A 36 -12.26 -4.56 7.22
C LEU A 36 -13.05 -3.26 7.24
N THR A 37 -13.89 -3.06 6.24
CA THR A 37 -14.74 -1.86 6.14
C THR A 37 -15.93 -1.94 7.10
N SER A 38 -16.62 -0.81 7.29
CA SER A 38 -17.84 -0.76 8.12
C SER A 38 -18.96 -1.67 7.62
N VAL A 39 -18.98 -1.99 6.32
CA VAL A 39 -19.93 -2.95 5.71
C VAL A 39 -19.44 -4.40 5.81
N LYS A 40 -18.39 -4.67 6.59
CA LYS A 40 -17.75 -5.97 6.79
C LYS A 40 -17.16 -6.58 5.52
N GLU A 41 -16.83 -5.75 4.54
CA GLU A 41 -16.06 -6.16 3.37
C GLU A 41 -14.57 -6.18 3.71
N GLN A 42 -13.87 -7.21 3.25
CA GLN A 42 -12.42 -7.31 3.40
C GLN A 42 -11.73 -6.86 2.13
N ILE A 43 -10.91 -5.81 2.24
CA ILE A 43 -10.17 -5.22 1.13
C ILE A 43 -8.68 -5.46 1.37
N LYS A 44 -8.01 -6.08 0.41
CA LYS A 44 -6.56 -6.22 0.42
C LYS A 44 -5.93 -4.98 -0.23
N VAL A 45 -5.10 -4.28 0.52
CA VAL A 45 -4.43 -3.05 0.09
C VAL A 45 -2.93 -3.32 0.02
N ARG A 46 -2.33 -3.00 -1.13
CA ARG A 46 -0.88 -3.06 -1.33
C ARG A 46 -0.32 -1.64 -1.38
N LEU A 47 0.65 -1.36 -0.52
CA LEU A 47 1.31 -0.07 -0.44
C LEU A 47 2.27 0.09 -1.62
N SER A 48 1.99 1.04 -2.51
CA SER A 48 2.87 1.33 -3.64
C SER A 48 4.14 2.01 -3.14
N GLY A 49 5.31 1.51 -3.53
CA GLY A 49 6.62 2.09 -3.17
C GLY A 49 7.27 1.51 -1.91
N ALA A 50 6.62 0.57 -1.23
CA ALA A 50 7.27 -0.26 -0.22
C ALA A 50 7.84 -1.51 -0.91
N ASP A 51 9.17 -1.56 -1.05
CA ASP A 51 9.87 -2.77 -1.51
C ASP A 51 10.32 -3.56 -0.27
N THR A 52 9.48 -4.50 0.17
CA THR A 52 9.79 -5.35 1.32
C THR A 52 10.22 -6.73 0.86
N PRO A 53 11.26 -7.33 1.49
CA PRO A 53 11.76 -8.64 1.10
C PRO A 53 10.65 -9.69 1.27
N GLU A 54 10.39 -10.45 0.22
CA GLU A 54 9.34 -11.47 0.21
C GLU A 54 9.72 -12.69 1.06
N GLY A 55 8.72 -13.49 1.44
CA GLY A 55 8.94 -14.76 2.14
C GLY A 55 9.88 -15.68 1.37
N GLY A 56 11.03 -16.01 1.98
CA GLY A 56 12.07 -16.84 1.36
C GLY A 56 13.26 -16.05 0.79
N GLN A 57 13.22 -14.72 0.81
CA GLN A 57 14.38 -13.88 0.50
C GLN A 57 15.28 -13.70 1.73
N PRO A 58 16.62 -13.55 1.55
CA PRO A 58 17.51 -13.20 2.65
C PRO A 58 17.02 -11.91 3.33
N TYR A 59 17.07 -11.88 4.67
CA TYR A 59 16.60 -10.77 5.53
C TYR A 59 15.09 -10.63 5.76
N SER A 60 14.23 -11.48 5.17
CA SER A 60 12.78 -11.49 5.45
C SER A 60 12.46 -11.53 6.97
N ARG A 61 13.28 -12.24 7.77
CA ARG A 61 13.12 -12.37 9.23
C ARG A 61 13.63 -11.17 10.05
N LEU A 62 14.44 -10.27 9.50
CA LEU A 62 14.94 -9.12 10.29
C LEU A 62 13.82 -8.14 10.69
N LEU A 63 12.70 -8.16 9.96
CA LEU A 63 11.51 -7.34 10.24
C LEU A 63 10.60 -7.94 11.33
N ASP A 64 10.79 -9.21 11.73
CA ASP A 64 10.01 -9.92 12.77
C ASP A 64 10.45 -9.61 14.21
N GLY A 65 11.08 -8.46 14.45
CA GLY A 65 11.35 -7.95 15.80
C GLY A 65 12.43 -8.68 16.60
N ASN A 66 13.12 -9.67 16.02
CA ASN A 66 14.31 -10.29 16.62
C ASN A 66 15.54 -10.02 15.75
N CYS A 67 15.85 -8.74 15.55
CA CYS A 67 17.09 -8.30 14.94
C CYS A 67 18.23 -8.54 15.95
N LEU A 68 18.90 -9.70 15.82
CA LEU A 68 20.29 -9.79 16.24
C LEU A 68 21.08 -8.93 15.26
N VAL A 69 21.39 -7.70 15.66
CA VAL A 69 22.38 -6.87 14.98
C VAL A 69 23.66 -7.69 14.91
N GLN A 70 23.95 -8.29 13.76
CA GLN A 70 25.32 -8.70 13.46
C GLN A 70 26.09 -7.43 13.17
N SER A 71 26.55 -6.79 14.24
CA SER A 71 27.52 -5.71 14.20
C SER A 71 28.84 -6.30 13.69
N ASN A 72 29.00 -6.42 12.38
CA ASN A 72 30.26 -6.82 11.77
C ASN A 72 30.50 -6.27 10.36
N ASP A 73 29.72 -5.28 9.88
CA ASP A 73 30.06 -4.60 8.63
C ASP A 73 30.65 -3.21 8.89
N VAL A 74 31.96 -3.20 8.67
CA VAL A 74 32.87 -2.06 8.66
C VAL A 74 32.45 -1.10 7.56
N GLY A 75 32.30 0.17 7.95
CA GLY A 75 32.34 1.40 7.16
C GLY A 75 31.96 1.36 5.69
N HIS A 76 30.92 2.10 5.33
CA HIS A 76 30.99 2.98 4.16
C HIS A 76 30.15 4.24 4.40
N ASP A 77 30.82 5.38 4.28
CA ASP A 77 30.23 6.71 4.17
C ASP A 77 29.11 6.73 3.13
N TYR A 78 27.95 7.25 3.52
CA TYR A 78 26.95 7.75 2.57
C TYR A 78 27.10 9.27 2.53
N VAL A 79 27.68 9.75 1.42
CA VAL A 79 27.51 11.11 0.90
C VAL A 79 26.12 11.25 0.31
#